data_AF-A0A2M8F8F9-F1
#
_entry.id   AF-A0A2M8F8F9-F1
#
_cell.length_a   1.000
_cell.length_b   1.000
_cell.length_c   1.000
_cell.angle_alpha   90.00
_cell.angle_beta   90.00
_cell.angle_gamma   90.00
#
_symmetry.space_group_name_H-M   'P 1'
#
loop_
_entity.id
_entity.type
_entity.pdbx_description
1 polymer ?
#
loop_
_entity_poly.entity_id
_entity_poly.type
_entity_poly.pdbx_seq_one_letter_code
_entity_poly.pdbx_strand_id
1 'polypeptide(L)'
;MAITAQDIAKLRAQTGAGMLDCKKALDESNGDLEKALDWLRERGVAKAAKRAGKVAAEGTVASYIHGGGSVGVLVEVNCETDFVAKNEGFQSLVSDIALHIAASAPQYV
;
A
#
# COMPACT_ATOMS: atom_id res chain seq x y z
N MET A 1 -5.46 -18.49 23.72
CA MET A 1 -4.02 -18.19 23.85
C MET A 1 -3.90 -16.68 24.05
N ALA A 2 -3.10 -16.19 25.01
CA ALA A 2 -3.02 -14.75 25.24
C ALA A 2 -2.16 -14.11 24.14
N ILE A 3 -2.74 -13.17 23.37
CA ILE A 3 -2.02 -12.43 22.33
C ILE A 3 -1.01 -11.52 23.01
N THR A 4 0.26 -11.66 22.64
CA THR A 4 1.35 -10.90 23.26
C THR A 4 1.62 -9.61 22.50
N ALA A 5 2.26 -8.64 23.15
CA ALA A 5 2.72 -7.42 22.49
C ALA A 5 3.73 -7.71 21.37
N GLN A 6 4.51 -8.80 21.48
CA GLN A 6 5.45 -9.23 20.46
C GLN A 6 4.74 -9.73 19.19
N ASP A 7 3.63 -10.47 19.34
CA ASP A 7 2.85 -10.95 18.19
C ASP A 7 2.26 -9.79 17.40
N ILE A 8 1.73 -8.78 18.11
CA ILE A 8 1.18 -7.57 17.49
C ILE A 8 2.29 -6.80 16.76
N ALA A 9 3.45 -6.64 17.40
CA ALA A 9 4.60 -5.96 16.80
C ALA A 9 5.12 -6.69 15.54
N LYS A 10 5.16 -8.02 15.58
CA LYS A 10 5.55 -8.87 14.44
C LYS A 10 4.59 -8.71 13.28
N LEU A 11 3.28 -8.80 13.53
CA LEU A 11 2.27 -8.63 12.48
C LEU A 11 2.32 -7.22 11.86
N ARG A 12 2.52 -6.20 12.70
CA ARG A 12 2.71 -4.82 12.24
C ARG A 12 3.96 -4.66 11.37
N ALA A 13 5.08 -5.25 11.76
CA ALA A 13 6.32 -5.17 10.99
C ALA A 13 6.18 -5.80 9.59
N GLN A 14 5.39 -6.88 9.47
CA GLN A 14 5.15 -7.54 8.18
C GLN A 14 4.16 -6.81 7.28
N THR A 15 3.17 -6.12 7.85
CA THR A 15 2.04 -5.56 7.10
C THR A 15 2.06 -4.04 6.97
N GLY A 16 2.76 -3.34 7.86
CA GLY A 16 2.68 -1.90 8.02
C GLY A 16 1.34 -1.40 8.60
N ALA A 17 0.43 -2.30 9.01
CA ALA A 17 -0.88 -1.91 9.50
C ALA A 17 -0.82 -1.21 10.88
N GLY A 18 -1.88 -0.47 11.22
CA GLY A 18 -1.98 0.22 12.51
C GLY A 18 -2.00 -0.75 13.69
N MET A 19 -1.41 -0.37 14.83
CA MET A 19 -1.27 -1.23 16.01
C MET A 19 -2.60 -1.83 16.49
N LEU A 20 -3.67 -1.03 16.51
CA LEU A 20 -5.02 -1.48 16.90
C LEU A 20 -5.62 -2.45 15.89
N ASP A 21 -5.31 -2.29 14.60
CA ASP A 21 -5.80 -3.20 13.56
C ASP A 21 -5.08 -4.55 13.65
N CYS A 22 -3.77 -4.56 13.87
CA CYS A 22 -3.00 -5.80 14.10
C CYS A 22 -3.51 -6.54 15.33
N LYS A 23 -3.78 -5.83 16.44
CA LYS A 23 -4.36 -6.45 17.64
C LYS A 23 -5.72 -7.09 17.33
N LYS A 24 -6.63 -6.33 16.71
CA LYS A 24 -7.96 -6.83 16.36
C LYS A 24 -7.89 -8.03 15.42
N ALA A 25 -7.00 -7.99 14.43
CA ALA A 25 -6.81 -9.09 13.50
C ALA A 25 -6.39 -10.38 14.22
N LEU A 26 -5.46 -10.26 15.18
CA LEU A 26 -5.05 -11.37 16.03
C LEU A 26 -6.17 -11.86 16.95
N ASP A 27 -6.95 -10.95 17.55
CA ASP A 27 -8.10 -11.30 18.39
C ASP A 27 -9.14 -12.11 17.60
N GLU A 28 -9.54 -11.64 16.41
CA GLU A 28 -10.51 -12.30 15.53
C GLU A 28 -9.97 -13.62 14.93
N SER A 29 -8.65 -13.74 14.83
CA SER A 29 -7.98 -14.93 14.30
C SER A 29 -7.53 -15.90 15.40
N ASN A 30 -7.90 -15.65 16.66
CA ASN A 30 -7.49 -16.45 17.82
C ASN A 30 -5.95 -16.62 17.95
N GLY A 31 -5.19 -15.60 17.53
CA GLY A 31 -3.72 -15.59 17.55
C GLY A 31 -3.04 -16.26 16.36
N ASP A 32 -3.80 -16.76 15.37
CA ASP A 32 -3.25 -17.30 14.13
C ASP A 32 -2.75 -16.17 13.23
N LEU A 33 -1.45 -16.16 12.94
CA LEU A 33 -0.80 -15.11 12.15
C LEU A 33 -1.23 -15.12 10.68
N GLU A 34 -1.41 -16.28 10.05
CA GLU A 34 -1.80 -16.35 8.64
C GLU A 34 -3.23 -15.86 8.46
N LYS A 35 -4.15 -16.30 9.34
CA LYS A 35 -5.52 -15.81 9.33
C LYS A 35 -5.61 -14.33 9.65
N ALA A 36 -4.77 -13.81 10.55
CA ALA A 36 -4.72 -12.40 10.86
C ALA A 36 -4.22 -11.56 9.66
N LEU A 37 -3.28 -12.09 8.87
CA LEU A 37 -2.83 -11.45 7.63
C LEU A 37 -3.96 -11.35 6.62
N ASP A 38 -4.68 -12.44 6.38
CA ASP A 38 -5.79 -12.45 5.44
C ASP A 38 -6.94 -11.55 5.90
N TRP A 39 -7.26 -11.57 7.20
CA TRP A 39 -8.21 -10.65 7.80
C TRP A 39 -7.82 -9.18 7.60
N LEU A 40 -6.54 -8.84 7.76
CA LEU A 40 -6.04 -7.48 7.50
C LEU A 40 -6.14 -7.10 6.03
N ARG A 41 -5.87 -8.02 5.10
CA ARG A 41 -5.99 -7.78 3.67
C ARG A 41 -7.43 -7.48 3.28
N GLU A 42 -8.38 -8.33 3.67
CA GLU A 42 -9.80 -8.16 3.38
C GLU A 42 -10.32 -6.81 3.90
N ARG A 43 -9.97 -6.45 5.15
CA ARG A 43 -10.38 -5.16 5.72
C ARG A 43 -9.63 -3.97 5.17
N GLY A 44 -8.39 -4.16 4.71
CA GLY A 44 -7.61 -3.15 4.00
C GLY A 44 -8.36 -2.67 2.76
N VAL A 45 -8.89 -3.60 1.96
CA VAL A 45 -9.71 -3.30 0.78
C VAL A 45 -10.97 -2.51 1.17
N ALA A 46 -11.68 -2.95 2.21
CA ALA A 46 -12.87 -2.24 2.68
C ALA A 46 -12.56 -0.81 3.17
N LYS A 47 -11.41 -0.59 3.81
CA LYS A 47 -10.96 0.75 4.23
C LYS A 47 -10.59 1.63 3.03
N ALA A 48 -9.92 1.05 2.03
CA ALA A 48 -9.60 1.77 0.79
C ALA A 48 -10.88 2.24 0.09
N ALA A 49 -11.87 1.35 -0.06
CA ALA A 49 -13.18 1.68 -0.63
C ALA A 49 -13.87 2.84 0.12
N LYS A 50 -13.82 2.85 1.46
CA LYS A 50 -14.37 3.95 2.26
C LYS A 50 -13.61 5.28 2.10
N ARG A 51 -12.33 5.23 1.72
CA ARG A 51 -11.50 6.42 1.49
C ARG A 51 -11.57 6.95 0.06
N ALA A 52 -12.14 6.19 -0.88
CA ALA A 52 -12.22 6.59 -2.28
C ALA A 52 -12.95 7.92 -2.54
N GLY A 53 -13.86 8.32 -1.64
CA GLY A 53 -14.55 9.61 -1.72
C GLY A 53 -13.77 10.81 -1.16
N LYS A 54 -12.58 10.60 -0.61
CA LYS A 54 -11.74 11.70 -0.10
C LYS A 54 -10.97 12.36 -1.23
N VAL A 55 -10.79 13.67 -1.12
CA VAL A 55 -9.94 14.42 -2.04
C VAL A 55 -8.46 14.11 -1.74
N ALA A 56 -7.74 13.62 -2.75
CA ALA A 56 -6.30 13.43 -2.75
C ALA A 56 -5.68 14.44 -3.72
N ALA A 57 -5.32 15.62 -3.21
CA ALA A 57 -4.81 16.73 -4.03
C ALA A 57 -3.28 16.82 -4.04
N GLU A 58 -2.60 16.08 -3.17
CA GLU A 58 -1.14 15.97 -3.14
C GLU A 58 -0.70 14.71 -3.90
N GLY A 59 0.60 14.52 -4.13
CA GLY A 59 1.07 13.32 -4.84
C GLY A 59 2.48 13.41 -5.38
N THR A 60 2.78 12.54 -6.34
CA THR A 60 4.05 12.55 -7.07
C THR A 60 3.81 12.22 -8.53
N VAL A 61 4.49 12.97 -9.40
CA VAL A 61 4.66 12.61 -10.81
C VAL A 61 5.99 11.88 -10.94
N ALA A 62 5.97 10.66 -11.45
CA ALA A 62 7.18 9.89 -11.74
C ALA A 62 7.35 9.67 -13.24
N SER A 63 8.62 9.57 -13.66
CA SER A 63 9.00 9.22 -15.02
C SER A 63 9.86 7.96 -15.03
N TYR A 64 9.64 7.08 -16.00
CA TYR A 64 10.50 5.91 -16.23
C TYR A 64 10.88 5.80 -17.70
N ILE A 65 12.17 5.60 -17.98
CA ILE A 65 12.71 5.42 -19.33
C ILE A 65 13.28 4.01 -19.45
N HIS A 66 12.76 3.23 -20.37
CA HIS A 66 13.24 1.87 -20.67
C HIS A 66 14.14 1.87 -21.91
N GLY A 67 15.06 0.90 -21.97
CA GLY A 67 15.78 0.55 -23.20
C GLY A 67 16.58 1.68 -23.85
N GLY A 68 17.10 2.63 -23.06
CA GLY A 68 17.89 3.75 -23.59
C GLY A 68 17.06 4.83 -24.31
N GLY A 69 15.76 4.92 -24.02
CA GLY A 69 14.87 5.95 -24.60
C GLY A 69 13.82 5.41 -25.56
N SER A 70 13.71 4.09 -25.73
CA SER A 70 12.73 3.47 -26.63
C SER A 70 11.30 3.55 -26.10
N VAL A 71 11.13 3.53 -24.77
CA VAL A 71 9.85 3.68 -24.09
C VAL A 71 10.01 4.66 -22.94
N GLY A 72 9.11 5.65 -22.88
CA GLY A 72 9.02 6.60 -21.77
C GLY A 72 7.63 6.57 -21.16
N VAL A 73 7.57 6.56 -19.84
CA VAL A 73 6.34 6.61 -19.06
C VAL A 73 6.36 7.84 -18.17
N LEU A 74 5.23 8.54 -18.09
CA LEU A 74 4.90 9.51 -17.05
C LEU A 74 3.65 9.03 -16.34
N VAL A 75 3.66 9.08 -15.01
CA VAL A 75 2.50 8.72 -14.19
C VAL A 75 2.37 9.68 -13.02
N GLU A 76 1.15 10.16 -12.78
CA GLU A 76 0.79 10.89 -11.58
C GLU A 76 0.06 9.94 -10.63
N VAL A 77 0.49 9.90 -9.37
CA VAL A 77 -0.21 9.17 -8.31
C VAL A 77 -0.46 10.12 -7.15
N ASN A 78 -1.73 10.32 -6.83
CA ASN A 78 -2.16 11.24 -5.78
C ASN A 78 -2.27 10.56 -4.39
N CYS A 79 -2.12 11.37 -3.36
CA CYS A 79 -2.34 11.01 -1.96
C CYS A 79 -2.95 12.19 -1.18
N GLU A 80 -3.36 11.94 0.08
CA GLU A 80 -4.04 12.96 0.90
C GLU A 80 -3.08 14.08 1.37
N THR A 81 -1.78 13.80 1.58
CA THR A 81 -0.83 14.77 2.15
C THR A 81 0.57 14.66 1.55
N ASP A 82 1.31 15.77 1.53
CA ASP A 82 2.67 15.84 1.02
C ASP A 82 3.67 14.97 1.81
N PHE A 83 3.44 14.77 3.11
CA PHE A 83 4.23 13.86 3.94
C PHE A 83 4.18 12.42 3.44
N VAL A 84 3.02 11.98 2.94
CA VAL A 84 2.88 10.64 2.33
C VAL A 84 3.59 10.62 0.98
N ALA A 85 3.44 11.67 0.16
CA ALA A 85 4.14 11.77 -1.12
C ALA A 85 5.65 11.61 -0.95
N LYS A 86 6.25 12.17 0.10
CA LYS A 86 7.70 12.09 0.38
C LYS A 86 8.15 10.77 1.04
N ASN A 87 7.25 9.86 1.38
CA ASN A 87 7.60 8.60 2.02
C ASN A 87 8.25 7.63 1.02
N GLU A 88 9.32 6.94 1.45
CA GLU A 88 10.04 5.98 0.61
C GLU A 88 9.13 4.88 0.03
N GLY A 89 8.22 4.33 0.83
CA GLY A 89 7.29 3.30 0.36
C GLY A 89 6.32 3.82 -0.71
N PHE A 90 5.92 5.10 -0.63
CA PHE A 90 5.10 5.72 -1.67
C PHE A 90 5.92 5.94 -2.95
N GLN A 91 7.14 6.47 -2.83
CA GLN A 91 8.05 6.68 -3.98
C GLN A 91 8.37 5.36 -4.72
N SER A 92 8.61 4.28 -3.98
CA SER A 92 8.79 2.94 -4.54
C SER A 92 7.54 2.48 -5.30
N LEU A 93 6.35 2.62 -4.69
CA LEU A 93 5.08 2.26 -5.34
C LEU A 93 4.88 2.99 -6.67
N VAL A 94 5.08 4.31 -6.72
CA VAL A 94 4.89 5.09 -7.96
C VAL A 94 5.90 4.67 -9.02
N SER A 95 7.14 4.38 -8.63
CA SER A 95 8.18 3.87 -9.54
C SER A 95 7.84 2.50 -10.12
N ASP A 96 7.32 1.59 -9.28
CA ASP A 96 6.90 0.25 -9.70
C ASP A 96 5.70 0.31 -10.65
N ILE A 97 4.75 1.22 -10.41
CA ILE A 97 3.64 1.49 -11.32
C ILE A 97 4.17 1.96 -12.69
N ALA A 98 5.12 2.90 -12.70
CA ALA A 98 5.70 3.39 -13.95
C ALA A 98 6.41 2.28 -14.74
N LEU A 99 7.16 1.41 -14.05
CA LEU A 99 7.77 0.22 -14.64
C LEU A 99 6.73 -0.75 -15.20
N HIS A 100 5.66 -1.00 -14.46
CA HIS A 100 4.58 -1.90 -14.89
C HIS A 100 3.85 -1.38 -16.14
N ILE A 101 3.59 -0.07 -16.21
CA ILE A 101 3.00 0.59 -17.39
C ILE A 101 3.93 0.43 -18.60
N ALA A 102 5.24 0.60 -18.44
CA ALA A 102 6.21 0.43 -19.53
C ALA A 102 6.18 -0.98 -20.12
N ALA A 103 5.95 -2.00 -19.28
CA ALA A 103 5.87 -3.39 -19.71
C ALA A 103 4.50 -3.77 -20.30
N SER A 104 3.42 -3.22 -19.76
CA SER A 104 2.05 -3.70 -20.04
C SER A 104 1.28 -2.82 -21.03
N ALA A 105 1.72 -1.58 -21.27
CA ALA A 105 1.08 -0.60 -22.15
C ALA A 105 -0.46 -0.50 -22.01
N PRO A 106 -0.99 -0.35 -20.77
CA PRO A 106 -2.43 -0.26 -20.54
C PRO A 106 -3.03 0.97 -21.24
N GLN A 107 -4.29 0.84 -21.67
CA GLN A 107 -5.00 1.92 -22.40
C GLN A 107 -5.88 2.78 -21.49
N TYR A 108 -6.15 2.32 -20.27
CA TYR A 108 -7.04 2.97 -19.30
C TYR A 108 -6.47 2.82 -17.89
N VAL A 109 -6.93 3.70 -16.98
CA VAL A 109 -6.67 3.65 -15.54
C VAL A 109 -7.89 3.08 -14.83
#